data_AF-A0A645JHR5-F1
#
_entry.id   AF-A0A645JHR5-F1
#
_cell.length_a   1.000
_cell.length_b   1.000
_cell.length_c   1.000
_cell.angle_alpha   90.00
_cell.angle_beta   90.00
_cell.angle_gamma   90.00
#
_symmetry.space_group_name_H-M   'P 1'
#
loop_
_entity.id
_entity.type
_entity.pdbx_description
1 polymer ?
#
loop_
_entity_poly.entity_id
_entity_poly.type
_entity_poly.pdbx_seq_one_letter_code
_entity_poly.pdbx_strand_id
1 'polypeptide(L)'
;MGCDRVVVILTRERDYLRRPEKLQPLIDLRYHRYPRFCRTMRERADTYNESRRRLFRLEREGKVLLLAPDTTAGFSRIERDVGKIKKLWRDGYEKALDRQEEIRAFWSK
;
A
#
# COMPACT_ATOMS: atom_id res chain seq x y z
N MET A 1 -14.38 17.60 -13.53
CA MET A 1 -14.37 16.13 -13.31
C MET A 1 -12.95 15.66 -13.52
N GLY A 2 -12.47 14.75 -12.72
CA GLY A 2 -11.08 14.30 -12.76
C GLY A 2 -10.88 13.08 -11.86
N CYS A 3 -9.88 12.27 -12.17
CA CYS A 3 -9.55 11.01 -11.50
C CYS A 3 -10.59 9.88 -11.64
N ASP A 4 -11.33 9.82 -12.76
CA ASP A 4 -12.23 8.69 -13.06
C ASP A 4 -11.47 7.37 -13.33
N ARG A 5 -10.20 7.49 -13.75
CA ARG A 5 -9.27 6.39 -14.00
C ARG A 5 -7.94 6.65 -13.33
N VAL A 6 -7.57 5.80 -12.39
CA VAL A 6 -6.34 5.95 -11.59
C VAL A 6 -5.50 4.69 -11.64
N VAL A 7 -4.23 4.81 -11.99
CA VAL A 7 -3.24 3.74 -11.82
C VAL A 7 -2.66 3.87 -10.42
N VAL A 8 -2.71 2.79 -9.63
CA VAL A 8 -2.23 2.78 -8.24
C VAL A 8 -1.15 1.73 -8.08
N ILE A 9 0.00 2.15 -7.54
CA ILE A 9 1.12 1.28 -7.24
C ILE A 9 1.14 1.01 -5.73
N LEU A 10 1.03 -0.27 -5.35
CA LEU A 10 1.18 -0.70 -3.97
C LEU A 10 2.66 -0.94 -3.63
N THR A 11 3.03 -0.60 -2.40
CA THR A 11 4.37 -0.84 -1.85
C THR A 11 4.48 -2.16 -1.08
N ARG A 12 3.37 -2.92 -1.01
CA ARG A 12 3.25 -4.22 -0.33
C ARG A 12 2.42 -5.14 -1.21
N GLU A 13 2.62 -6.43 -1.00
CA GLU A 13 1.89 -7.53 -1.64
C GLU A 13 0.38 -7.40 -1.45
N ARG A 14 -0.41 -7.98 -2.35
CA ARG A 14 -1.89 -7.85 -2.34
C ARG A 14 -2.53 -8.43 -1.08
N ASP A 15 -1.94 -9.48 -0.52
CA ASP A 15 -2.37 -10.20 0.69
C ASP A 15 -1.90 -9.53 2.00
N TYR A 16 -1.06 -8.49 1.93
CA TYR A 16 -0.58 -7.79 3.13
C TYR A 16 -1.73 -7.20 3.96
N LEU A 17 -1.80 -7.63 5.23
CA LEU A 17 -2.71 -7.10 6.25
C LEU A 17 -1.92 -6.31 7.29
N ARG A 18 -2.30 -5.05 7.50
CA ARG A 18 -1.69 -4.23 8.56
C ARG A 18 -2.23 -4.67 9.91
N ARG A 19 -1.33 -5.03 10.82
CA ARG A 19 -1.67 -5.45 12.18
C ARG A 19 -1.80 -4.24 13.13
N PRO A 20 -2.64 -4.34 14.17
CA PRO A 20 -2.70 -3.36 15.26
C PRO A 20 -1.34 -3.16 15.94
N GLU A 21 -1.14 -1.99 16.53
CA GLU A 21 0.08 -1.67 17.28
C GLU A 21 0.11 -2.42 18.62
N LYS A 22 1.19 -3.16 18.89
CA LYS A 22 1.31 -3.94 20.13
C LYS A 22 1.52 -3.06 21.35
N LEU A 23 2.15 -1.90 21.14
CA LEU A 23 2.47 -0.93 22.19
C LEU A 23 1.35 0.09 22.40
N GLN A 24 0.12 -0.17 21.93
CA GLN A 24 -1.01 0.75 22.09
C GLN A 24 -1.26 1.16 23.56
N PRO A 25 -1.19 0.28 24.58
CA PRO A 25 -1.38 0.70 25.97
C PRO A 25 -0.32 1.70 26.45
N LEU A 26 0.93 1.56 26.01
CA LEU A 26 2.00 2.50 26.34
C LEU A 26 1.78 3.85 25.63
N ILE A 27 1.29 3.83 24.40
CA ILE A 27 0.89 5.04 23.66
C ILE A 27 -0.24 5.75 24.40
N ASP A 28 -1.26 5.01 24.82
CA ASP A 28 -2.42 5.56 25.54
C ASP A 28 -1.99 6.24 26.84
N LEU A 29 -1.07 5.62 27.60
CA LEU A 29 -0.53 6.19 28.83
C LEU A 29 0.31 7.45 28.57
N ARG A 30 1.27 7.36 27.65
CA ARG A 30 2.22 8.44 27.36
C ARG A 30 1.57 9.67 26.73
N TYR A 31 0.51 9.45 25.95
CA TYR A 31 -0.20 10.48 25.20
C TYR A 31 -1.65 10.66 25.68
N HIS A 32 -1.97 10.34 26.94
CA HIS A 32 -3.33 10.47 27.50
C HIS A 32 -3.92 11.88 27.33
N ARG A 33 -3.10 12.93 27.32
CA ARG A 33 -3.52 14.33 27.06
C ARG A 33 -3.97 14.57 25.61
N TYR A 34 -3.74 13.62 24.70
CA TYR A 34 -4.04 13.71 23.27
C TYR A 34 -4.99 12.57 22.84
N PRO A 35 -6.25 12.57 23.31
CA PRO A 35 -7.19 11.46 23.08
C PRO A 35 -7.46 11.18 21.60
N ARG A 36 -7.47 12.22 20.74
CA ARG A 36 -7.62 12.06 19.29
C ARG A 36 -6.43 11.32 18.67
N PHE A 37 -5.21 11.58 19.12
CA PHE A 37 -4.02 10.87 18.66
C PHE A 37 -4.06 9.39 19.05
N CYS A 38 -4.39 9.10 20.31
CA CYS A 38 -4.52 7.72 20.79
C CYS A 38 -5.56 6.94 19.99
N ARG A 39 -6.70 7.57 19.69
CA ARG A 39 -7.74 6.98 18.82
C ARG A 39 -7.22 6.69 17.41
N THR A 40 -6.56 7.66 16.76
CA THR A 40 -5.98 7.46 15.42
C THR A 40 -4.95 6.32 15.41
N MET A 41 -4.13 6.20 16.45
CA MET A 41 -3.15 5.11 16.56
C MET A 41 -3.82 3.74 16.69
N ARG A 42 -4.93 3.67 17.43
CA ARG A 42 -5.72 2.44 17.60
C ARG A 42 -6.39 2.02 16.30
N GLU A 43 -7.04 2.95 15.60
CA GLU A 43 -7.83 2.68 14.38
C GLU A 43 -6.97 2.56 13.11
N ARG A 44 -5.71 3.02 13.12
CA ARG A 44 -4.78 3.06 11.97
C ARG A 44 -4.74 1.77 11.15
N ALA A 45 -4.69 0.61 11.81
CA ALA A 45 -4.59 -0.66 11.11
C ALA A 45 -5.88 -0.95 10.34
N ASP A 46 -7.02 -0.73 10.98
CA ASP A 46 -8.34 -0.97 10.42
C ASP A 46 -8.64 -0.02 9.27
N THR A 47 -8.38 1.28 9.45
CA THR A 47 -8.53 2.31 8.40
C THR A 47 -7.68 2.00 7.17
N TYR A 48 -6.43 1.56 7.36
CA TYR A 48 -5.57 1.14 6.25
C TYR A 48 -6.13 -0.08 5.52
N ASN A 49 -6.55 -1.11 6.26
CA ASN A 49 -7.08 -2.34 5.68
C ASN A 49 -8.44 -2.11 4.98
N GLU A 50 -9.26 -1.21 5.50
CA GLU A 50 -10.51 -0.76 4.87
C GLU A 50 -10.24 0.01 3.57
N SER A 51 -9.25 0.91 3.59
CA SER A 51 -8.82 1.63 2.38
C SER A 51 -8.37 0.66 1.29
N ARG A 52 -7.63 -0.40 1.64
CA ARG A 52 -7.25 -1.47 0.70
C ARG A 52 -8.47 -2.23 0.17
N ARG A 53 -9.43 -2.58 1.03
CA ARG A 53 -10.67 -3.24 0.61
C ARG A 53 -11.46 -2.39 -0.38
N ARG A 54 -11.55 -1.07 -0.15
CA ARG A 54 -12.17 -0.13 -1.09
C ARG A 54 -11.40 -0.07 -2.40
N LEU A 55 -10.07 -0.03 -2.35
CA LEU A 55 -9.21 -0.01 -3.53
C LEU A 55 -9.43 -1.23 -4.43
N PHE A 56 -9.47 -2.44 -3.85
CA PHE A 56 -9.76 -3.68 -4.59
C PHE A 56 -11.20 -3.77 -5.13
N ARG A 57 -12.13 -2.99 -4.57
CA ARG A 57 -13.48 -2.85 -5.13
C ARG A 57 -13.45 -1.94 -6.36
N LEU A 58 -12.77 -0.81 -6.26
CA LEU A 58 -12.60 0.13 -7.38
C LEU A 58 -11.85 -0.50 -8.56
N GLU A 59 -10.91 -1.39 -8.29
CA GLU A 59 -10.25 -2.21 -9.31
C GLU A 59 -11.25 -3.11 -10.05
N ARG A 60 -12.12 -3.81 -9.32
CA ARG A 60 -13.19 -4.64 -9.90
C ARG A 60 -14.24 -3.82 -10.67
N GLU A 61 -14.48 -2.58 -10.26
CA GLU A 61 -15.33 -1.62 -10.97
C GLU A 61 -14.64 -1.04 -12.22
N GLY A 62 -13.37 -1.35 -12.48
CA GLY A 62 -12.62 -0.84 -13.62
C GLY A 62 -12.20 0.63 -13.50
N LYS A 63 -12.34 1.24 -12.31
CA LYS A 63 -11.94 2.63 -12.03
C LYS A 63 -10.48 2.76 -11.63
N VAL A 64 -9.88 1.67 -11.17
CA VAL A 64 -8.48 1.62 -10.75
C VAL A 64 -7.75 0.49 -11.45
N LEU A 65 -6.57 0.78 -11.98
CA LEU A 65 -5.61 -0.24 -12.39
C LEU A 65 -4.55 -0.40 -11.30
N LEU A 66 -4.47 -1.58 -10.69
CA LEU A 66 -3.58 -1.83 -9.56
C LEU A 66 -2.30 -2.55 -10.00
N LEU A 67 -1.14 -2.02 -9.60
CA LEU A 67 0.17 -2.65 -9.71
C LEU A 67 0.64 -2.99 -8.29
N ALA A 68 1.00 -4.25 -8.03
CA ALA A 68 1.51 -4.69 -6.74
C ALA A 68 2.68 -5.66 -6.92
N PRO A 69 3.69 -5.63 -6.03
CA PRO A 69 4.74 -6.63 -6.01
C PRO A 69 4.15 -7.99 -5.59
N ASP A 70 4.70 -9.08 -6.10
CA ASP A 70 4.33 -10.43 -5.62
C ASP A 70 5.02 -10.73 -4.29
N THR A 71 6.22 -10.17 -4.11
CA THR A 71 7.00 -10.28 -2.89
C THR A 71 7.84 -9.03 -2.68
N THR A 72 7.94 -8.61 -1.43
CA THR A 72 8.86 -7.56 -1.00
C THR A 72 10.14 -8.14 -0.41
N ALA A 73 10.47 -9.40 -0.67
CA ALA A 73 11.72 -10.05 -0.25
C ALA A 73 12.12 -9.83 1.23
N GLY A 74 11.14 -9.71 2.12
CA GLY A 74 11.37 -9.43 3.54
C GLY A 74 12.08 -8.09 3.79
N PHE A 75 11.77 -7.05 3.02
CA PHE A 75 12.24 -5.69 3.33
C PHE A 75 11.79 -5.27 4.72
N SER A 76 12.76 -4.86 5.53
CA SER A 76 12.51 -4.22 6.81
C SER A 76 12.14 -2.74 6.59
N ARG A 77 11.77 -2.05 7.67
CA ARG A 77 11.50 -0.60 7.60
C ARG A 77 12.71 0.22 7.16
N ILE A 78 13.92 -0.25 7.45
CA ILE A 78 15.19 0.37 7.07
C ILE A 78 16.03 -0.70 6.39
N GLU A 79 16.30 -0.52 5.09
CA GLU A 79 17.14 -1.43 4.31
C GLU A 79 18.38 -0.68 3.82
N ARG A 80 19.55 -1.31 3.93
CA ARG A 80 20.85 -0.74 3.53
C ARG A 80 21.55 -1.58 2.46
N ASP A 81 21.11 -2.81 2.24
CA ASP A 81 21.65 -3.66 1.20
C ASP A 81 21.23 -3.14 -0.18
N VAL A 82 22.18 -2.53 -0.89
CA VAL A 82 21.99 -1.96 -2.22
C VAL A 82 21.61 -3.05 -3.24
N GLY A 83 22.13 -4.26 -3.11
CA GLY A 83 21.78 -5.38 -3.99
C GLY A 83 20.32 -5.76 -3.86
N LYS A 84 19.84 -5.86 -2.61
CA LYS A 84 18.43 -6.11 -2.31
C LYS A 84 17.52 -4.97 -2.80
N ILE A 85 17.93 -3.71 -2.61
CA ILE A 85 17.23 -2.53 -3.15
C ILE A 85 17.13 -2.57 -4.67
N LYS A 86 18.24 -2.82 -5.37
CA LYS A 86 18.27 -2.92 -6.83
C LYS A 86 17.39 -4.05 -7.35
N LYS A 87 17.33 -5.18 -6.64
CA LYS A 87 16.47 -6.31 -7.01
C LYS A 87 14.99 -5.94 -6.94
N LEU A 88 14.54 -5.31 -5.86
CA LEU A 88 13.14 -4.86 -5.72
C LEU A 88 12.78 -3.79 -6.75
N TRP A 89 13.70 -2.85 -7.02
CA TRP A 89 13.52 -1.86 -8.07
C TRP A 89 13.35 -2.51 -9.45
N ARG A 90 14.21 -3.47 -9.79
CA ARG A 90 14.17 -4.17 -11.07
C ARG A 90 12.87 -4.96 -11.24
N ASP A 91 12.44 -5.69 -10.21
CA ASP A 91 11.17 -6.42 -10.21
C ASP A 91 9.98 -5.50 -10.52
N GLY A 92 9.92 -4.33 -9.86
CA GLY A 92 8.88 -3.35 -10.13
C GLY A 92 8.94 -2.76 -11.54
N TYR A 93 10.15 -2.53 -12.07
CA TYR A 93 10.37 -2.00 -13.42
C TYR A 93 9.93 -3.01 -14.49
N GLU A 94 10.38 -4.26 -14.38
CA GLU A 94 10.01 -5.34 -15.30
C GLU A 94 8.49 -5.58 -15.30
N LYS A 95 7.86 -5.65 -14.13
CA LYS A 95 6.39 -5.77 -14.02
C LYS A 95 5.63 -4.62 -14.70
N ALA A 96 6.15 -3.39 -14.62
CA ALA A 96 5.52 -2.25 -15.26
C ALA A 96 5.69 -2.29 -16.78
N LEU A 97 6.84 -2.75 -17.28
CA LEU A 97 7.08 -2.97 -18.70
C LEU A 97 6.17 -4.06 -19.26
N ASP A 98 6.05 -5.20 -18.58
CA ASP A 98 5.20 -6.31 -19.00
C ASP A 98 3.72 -5.90 -19.12
N ARG A 99 3.30 -4.93 -18.30
CA ARG A 99 1.93 -4.39 -18.26
C ARG A 99 1.79 -3.03 -18.97
N GLN A 100 2.81 -2.59 -19.70
CA GLN A 100 2.84 -1.24 -20.28
C GLN A 100 1.65 -0.98 -21.21
N GLU A 101 1.31 -1.94 -22.06
CA GLU A 101 0.19 -1.80 -23.00
C GLU A 101 -1.17 -1.76 -22.27
N GLU A 102 -1.33 -2.53 -21.19
CA GLU A 102 -2.52 -2.49 -20.32
C GLU A 102 -2.66 -1.11 -19.66
N ILE A 103 -1.55 -0.57 -19.13
CA ILE A 103 -1.51 0.76 -18.50
C ILE A 103 -1.90 1.84 -19.50
N ARG A 104 -1.33 1.79 -20.72
CA ARG A 104 -1.66 2.73 -21.80
C ARG A 104 -3.13 2.64 -22.19
N ALA A 105 -3.63 1.42 -22.43
CA ALA A 105 -5.02 1.19 -22.78
C ALA A 105 -6.00 1.67 -21.70
N PHE A 106 -5.62 1.57 -20.42
CA PHE A 106 -6.44 2.04 -19.31
C PHE A 106 -6.65 3.56 -19.33
N TRP A 107 -5.61 4.35 -19.65
CA TRP A 107 -5.70 5.81 -19.74
C TRP A 107 -6.22 6.35 -21.06
N SER A 108 -6.12 5.60 -22.16
CA SER A 108 -6.59 6.05 -23.48
C SER A 108 -8.10 5.93 -23.69
N LYS A 109 -8.78 5.16 -22.84
CA LYS A 109 -10.25 5.09 -22.86
C LYS A 109 -10.86 6.32 -22.21
#